data_AF-A0A395SGY9-F1
#
_entry.id   AF-A0A395SGY9-F1
#
_cell.length_a   1.000
_cell.length_b   1.000
_cell.length_c   1.000
_cell.angle_alpha   90.00
_cell.angle_beta   90.00
_cell.angle_gamma   90.00
#
_symmetry.space_group_name_H-M   'P 1'
#
loop_
_entity.id
_entity.type
_entity.pdbx_description
1 polymer ?
#
loop_
_entity_poly.entity_id
_entity_poly.type
_entity_poly.pdbx_seq_one_letter_code
_entity_poly.pdbx_strand_id
1 'polypeptide(L)'
;MQGLRDNLPGGNVGIYESYDGLDVMNKFRSSSQQERDKKIGAAGELYASQLVFELLSKLKLPNWGRENWQSTIRTYATAHPDYADLSQWSSLETADLIHVDSLGQLTDTLIEACILTGDEWSGKRPRYYLEVKTTTGPCETPFYMSGNQYRLMERIHHNQDRSEVYMVFRVYFLLDSGRINHCVYIDPKKLKDKGQLIFSGTAWSVIPEAVGEL
;
A
#
# COMPACT_ATOMS: atom_id res chain seq x y z
N MET A 1 18.22 -8.98 -6.42
CA MET A 1 17.91 -9.06 -4.96
C MET A 1 19.03 -8.50 -4.05
N GLN A 2 20.33 -8.70 -4.32
CA GLN A 2 21.41 -8.25 -3.41
C GLN A 2 21.79 -6.75 -3.58
N GLY A 3 21.78 -6.21 -4.80
CA GLY A 3 22.29 -4.85 -5.07
C GLY A 3 21.46 -3.66 -4.55
N LEU A 4 20.17 -3.84 -4.27
CA LEU A 4 19.33 -2.78 -3.65
C LEU A 4 19.54 -2.69 -2.14
N ARG A 5 19.88 -3.82 -1.50
CA ARG A 5 20.15 -3.91 -0.07
C ARG A 5 21.39 -3.10 0.33
N ASP A 6 22.39 -3.07 -0.53
CA ASP A 6 23.66 -2.38 -0.28
C ASP A 6 23.57 -0.85 -0.43
N ASN A 7 22.42 -0.33 -0.89
CA ASN A 7 22.16 1.10 -1.04
C ASN A 7 21.37 1.72 0.13
N LEU A 8 21.02 0.93 1.16
CA LEU A 8 20.35 1.44 2.37
C LEU A 8 21.40 1.82 3.43
N PRO A 9 21.49 3.10 3.85
CA PRO A 9 22.44 3.50 4.88
C PRO A 9 22.04 2.89 6.23
N GLY A 10 22.95 2.10 6.82
CA GLY A 10 22.80 1.60 8.19
C GLY A 10 22.98 2.74 9.20
N GLY A 11 21.96 3.01 10.02
CA GLY A 11 22.12 4.00 11.08
C GLY A 11 20.89 4.34 11.93
N ASN A 12 21.01 3.94 13.21
CA ASN A 12 20.40 4.45 14.45
C ASN A 12 18.91 4.18 14.78
N VAL A 13 18.75 3.45 15.88
CA VAL A 13 17.52 2.99 16.53
C VAL A 13 16.92 4.15 17.34
N GLY A 14 15.70 4.58 17.01
CA GLY A 14 15.00 5.54 17.89
C GLY A 14 13.61 5.99 17.45
N ILE A 15 13.31 6.02 16.14
CA ILE A 15 11.99 6.45 15.66
C ILE A 15 11.60 5.53 14.51
N TYR A 16 10.61 4.68 14.74
CA TYR A 16 9.99 3.92 13.66
C TYR A 16 9.20 4.90 12.79
N GLU A 17 9.31 4.82 11.48
CA GLU A 17 8.60 5.75 10.58
C GLU A 17 7.85 4.96 9.52
N SER A 18 6.59 5.37 9.28
CA SER A 18 5.81 5.00 8.11
C SER A 18 5.90 6.14 7.12
N TYR A 19 6.26 5.81 5.89
CA TYR A 19 6.16 6.73 4.79
C TYR A 19 4.73 6.70 4.24
N ASP A 20 4.26 7.86 3.81
CA ASP A 20 2.98 8.00 3.15
C ASP A 20 3.22 8.91 1.97
N GLY A 21 3.06 8.36 0.77
CA GLY A 21 3.04 9.11 -0.47
C GLY A 21 2.32 10.45 -0.29
N LEU A 22 3.11 11.51 -0.44
CA LEU A 22 2.77 12.93 -0.44
C LEU A 22 1.42 13.31 0.20
N ASP A 23 1.53 13.92 1.39
CA ASP A 23 0.60 14.91 1.97
C ASP A 23 -0.13 14.47 3.25
N VAL A 24 0.61 14.09 4.30
CA VAL A 24 0.10 14.19 5.68
C VAL A 24 1.18 14.70 6.64
N MET A 25 1.01 15.97 7.04
CA MET A 25 1.50 16.64 8.26
C MET A 25 2.97 16.46 8.66
N ASN A 26 3.77 17.54 8.58
CA ASN A 26 4.93 17.71 9.45
C ASN A 26 5.35 19.18 9.63
N LYS A 27 4.77 19.85 10.65
CA LYS A 27 5.34 21.08 11.22
C LYS A 27 6.42 20.68 12.23
N PHE A 28 7.64 21.22 12.08
CA PHE A 28 8.82 21.13 12.97
C PHE A 28 9.81 19.94 12.78
N ARG A 29 10.36 19.75 11.56
CA ARG A 29 11.65 19.05 11.37
C ARG A 29 12.56 19.84 10.43
N SER A 30 13.89 19.69 10.55
CA SER A 30 14.85 20.30 9.62
C SER A 30 14.71 19.67 8.23
N SER A 31 14.88 20.48 7.17
CA SER A 31 14.66 20.05 5.78
C SER A 31 15.51 18.83 5.38
N SER A 32 16.75 18.73 5.89
CA SER A 32 17.66 17.63 5.56
C SER A 32 17.28 16.29 6.18
N GLN A 33 16.64 16.28 7.36
CA GLN A 33 16.11 15.05 7.96
C GLN A 33 14.87 14.60 7.20
N GLN A 34 13.95 15.53 6.89
CA GLN A 34 12.74 15.22 6.12
C GLN A 34 13.05 14.66 4.72
N GLU A 35 14.05 15.20 4.03
CA GLU A 35 14.46 14.68 2.72
C GLU A 35 15.07 13.28 2.82
N ARG A 36 15.84 12.99 3.87
CA ARG A 36 16.37 11.63 4.12
C ARG A 36 15.24 10.66 4.43
N ASP A 37 14.33 11.02 5.34
CA ASP A 37 13.21 10.20 5.75
C ASP A 37 12.29 9.90 4.55
N LYS A 38 12.04 10.90 3.69
CA LYS A 38 11.31 10.72 2.41
C LYS A 38 12.01 9.76 1.46
N LYS A 39 13.34 9.83 1.35
CA LYS A 39 14.12 8.92 0.49
C LYS A 39 14.12 7.49 1.02
N ILE A 40 14.25 7.31 2.33
CA ILE A 40 14.20 5.99 3.00
C ILE A 40 12.81 5.38 2.84
N GLY A 41 11.77 6.17 3.10
CA GLY A 41 10.38 5.78 2.88
C GLY A 41 10.10 5.37 1.45
N ALA A 42 10.57 6.18 0.50
CA ALA A 42 10.38 5.90 -0.91
C ALA A 42 11.13 4.64 -1.38
N ALA A 43 12.37 4.45 -0.94
CA ALA A 43 13.13 3.22 -1.21
C ALA A 43 12.46 1.99 -0.59
N GLY A 44 11.80 2.16 0.55
CA GLY A 44 11.05 1.11 1.22
C GLY A 44 9.79 0.68 0.51
N GLU A 45 8.94 1.64 0.13
CA GLU A 45 7.76 1.39 -0.69
C GLU A 45 8.14 0.75 -2.03
N LEU A 46 9.24 1.17 -2.64
CA LEU A 46 9.78 0.55 -3.85
C LEU A 46 10.15 -0.92 -3.63
N TYR A 47 10.93 -1.22 -2.59
CA TYR A 47 11.32 -2.59 -2.26
C TYR A 47 10.12 -3.49 -1.96
N ALA A 48 9.16 -2.97 -1.18
CA ALA A 48 7.95 -3.72 -0.85
C ALA A 48 7.06 -3.93 -2.07
N SER A 49 6.91 -2.92 -2.93
CA SER A 49 6.14 -3.03 -4.17
C SER A 49 6.77 -4.05 -5.11
N GLN A 50 8.11 -4.07 -5.19
CA GLN A 50 8.84 -5.09 -5.91
C GLN A 50 8.62 -6.49 -5.32
N LEU A 51 8.68 -6.64 -3.99
CA LEU A 51 8.46 -7.91 -3.31
C LEU A 51 7.04 -8.45 -3.54
N VAL A 52 6.03 -7.58 -3.44
CA VAL A 52 4.63 -7.92 -3.74
C VAL A 52 4.48 -8.28 -5.21
N PHE A 53 5.11 -7.53 -6.11
CA PHE A 53 5.09 -7.81 -7.55
C PHE A 53 5.68 -9.18 -7.89
N GLU A 54 6.85 -9.48 -7.35
CA GLU A 54 7.54 -10.76 -7.49
C GLU A 54 6.73 -11.92 -6.90
N LEU A 55 6.12 -11.73 -5.73
CA LEU A 55 5.29 -12.73 -5.08
C LEU A 55 4.08 -13.11 -5.95
N LEU A 56 3.38 -12.11 -6.48
CA LEU A 56 2.23 -12.32 -7.37
C LEU A 56 2.64 -12.89 -8.73
N SER A 57 3.83 -12.52 -9.22
CA SER A 57 4.38 -13.08 -10.47
C SER A 57 4.58 -14.60 -10.38
N LYS A 58 4.89 -15.14 -9.20
CA LYS A 58 5.02 -16.59 -8.98
C LYS A 58 3.69 -17.35 -9.13
N LEU A 59 2.57 -16.66 -8.96
CA LEU A 59 1.23 -17.24 -9.16
C LEU A 59 0.89 -17.38 -10.65
N LYS A 60 1.70 -16.82 -11.56
CA LYS A 60 1.50 -16.88 -13.03
C LYS A 60 0.10 -16.42 -13.45
N LEU A 61 -0.39 -15.36 -12.82
CA LEU A 61 -1.72 -14.80 -13.09
C LEU A 61 -1.81 -14.32 -14.55
N PRO A 62 -2.97 -14.48 -15.21
CA PRO A 62 -3.18 -13.99 -16.56
C PRO A 62 -3.14 -12.46 -16.59
N ASN A 63 -2.47 -11.87 -17.58
CA ASN A 63 -2.34 -10.41 -17.70
C ASN A 63 -1.71 -9.76 -16.45
N TRP A 64 -0.78 -10.47 -15.81
CA TRP A 64 0.07 -9.91 -14.77
C TRP A 64 1.44 -9.56 -15.34
N GLY A 65 1.76 -8.28 -15.27
CA GLY A 65 2.95 -7.68 -15.84
C GLY A 65 3.21 -6.28 -15.27
N ARG A 66 4.23 -5.61 -15.81
CA ARG A 66 4.72 -4.31 -15.32
C ARG A 66 3.64 -3.21 -15.37
N GLU A 67 2.66 -3.35 -16.25
CA GLU A 67 1.50 -2.48 -16.39
C GLU A 67 0.57 -2.50 -15.17
N ASN A 68 0.60 -3.57 -14.37
CA ASN A 68 -0.19 -3.65 -13.14
C ASN A 68 0.41 -2.80 -12.03
N TRP A 69 1.70 -2.48 -12.07
CA TRP A 69 2.35 -1.60 -11.10
C TRP A 69 2.11 -0.14 -11.48
N GLN A 70 1.12 0.50 -10.87
CA GLN A 70 0.68 1.87 -11.21
C GLN A 70 1.21 2.96 -10.27
N SER A 71 1.93 2.58 -9.21
CA SER A 71 2.54 3.54 -8.30
C SER A 71 3.49 4.51 -9.01
N THR A 72 3.36 5.81 -8.77
CA THR A 72 4.26 6.85 -9.29
C THR A 72 5.69 6.67 -8.80
N ILE A 73 5.87 6.01 -7.64
CA ILE A 73 7.17 5.69 -7.07
C ILE A 73 7.99 4.72 -7.92
N ARG A 74 7.33 3.98 -8.83
CA ARG A 74 7.98 3.03 -9.72
C ARG A 74 9.06 3.69 -10.60
N THR A 75 9.00 5.00 -10.80
CA THR A 75 10.04 5.77 -11.51
C THR A 75 11.42 5.60 -10.84
N TYR A 76 11.46 5.46 -9.52
CA TYR A 76 12.70 5.21 -8.77
C TYR A 76 13.20 3.76 -8.90
N ALA A 77 12.35 2.83 -9.34
CA ALA A 77 12.72 1.44 -9.62
C ALA A 77 13.78 1.32 -10.71
N THR A 78 13.79 2.28 -11.64
CA THR A 78 14.68 2.28 -12.82
C THR A 78 16.16 2.34 -12.48
N ALA A 79 16.51 2.69 -11.23
CA ALA A 79 17.88 2.57 -10.72
C ALA A 79 18.36 1.10 -10.62
N HIS A 80 17.44 0.13 -10.54
CA HIS A 80 17.78 -1.29 -10.55
C HIS A 80 17.81 -1.85 -11.98
N PRO A 81 18.85 -2.60 -12.38
CA PRO A 81 19.01 -3.10 -13.76
C PRO A 81 17.78 -3.85 -14.29
N ASP A 82 17.16 -4.69 -13.46
CA ASP A 82 16.00 -5.50 -13.88
C ASP A 82 14.74 -4.65 -14.16
N TYR A 83 14.69 -3.39 -13.72
CA TYR A 83 13.58 -2.46 -13.95
C TYR A 83 14.03 -1.17 -14.66
N ALA A 84 15.21 -1.15 -15.26
CA ALA A 84 15.76 0.04 -15.91
C ALA A 84 14.88 0.55 -17.07
N ASP A 85 14.12 -0.35 -17.70
CA ASP A 85 13.15 -0.08 -18.77
C ASP A 85 11.72 0.20 -18.26
N LEU A 86 11.50 0.26 -16.94
CA LEU A 86 10.19 0.57 -16.38
C LEU A 86 9.81 2.02 -16.68
N SER A 87 8.74 2.23 -17.46
CA SER A 87 8.27 3.58 -17.78
C SER A 87 7.69 4.28 -16.57
N GLN A 88 7.68 5.62 -16.54
CA GLN A 88 6.92 6.37 -15.55
C GLN A 88 5.42 6.07 -15.70
N TRP A 89 4.68 5.97 -14.59
CA TRP A 89 3.23 5.94 -14.64
C TRP A 89 2.70 7.37 -14.87
N SER A 90 1.98 7.58 -15.98
CA SER A 90 1.51 8.90 -16.41
C SER A 90 0.01 9.13 -16.22
N SER A 91 -0.71 8.13 -15.71
CA SER A 91 -2.15 8.20 -15.46
C SER A 91 -2.45 8.48 -13.98
N LEU A 92 -3.71 8.74 -13.65
CA LEU A 92 -4.12 8.93 -12.25
C LEU A 92 -3.86 7.64 -11.46
N GLU A 93 -2.95 7.71 -10.50
CA GLU A 93 -2.68 6.62 -9.57
C GLU A 93 -3.88 6.41 -8.66
N THR A 94 -4.45 5.19 -8.70
CA THR A 94 -5.60 4.81 -7.87
C THR A 94 -5.20 3.86 -6.74
N ALA A 95 -4.20 3.01 -6.97
CA ALA A 95 -3.53 2.13 -6.01
C ALA A 95 -2.14 1.79 -6.55
N ASP A 96 -1.24 1.28 -5.70
CA ASP A 96 0.13 0.93 -6.11
C ASP A 96 0.16 -0.18 -7.17
N LEU A 97 -0.65 -1.24 -7.00
CA LEU A 97 -0.86 -2.25 -8.02
C LEU A 97 -2.34 -2.50 -8.28
N ILE A 98 -2.69 -2.75 -9.54
CA ILE A 98 -4.05 -3.06 -9.96
C ILE A 98 -4.04 -4.33 -10.81
N HIS A 99 -4.86 -5.31 -10.42
CA HIS A 99 -5.05 -6.55 -11.18
C HIS A 99 -6.52 -6.76 -11.53
N VAL A 100 -6.82 -7.01 -12.80
CA VAL A 100 -8.17 -7.44 -13.21
C VAL A 100 -8.17 -8.96 -13.30
N ASP A 101 -8.80 -9.63 -12.33
CA ASP A 101 -8.79 -11.09 -12.22
C ASP A 101 -9.80 -11.74 -13.16
N SER A 102 -9.58 -11.54 -14.46
CA SER A 102 -10.48 -11.94 -15.54
C SER A 102 -10.80 -13.44 -15.56
N LEU A 103 -9.85 -14.29 -15.13
CA LEU A 103 -10.04 -15.73 -15.05
C LEU A 103 -10.38 -16.23 -13.64
N GLY A 104 -10.24 -15.41 -12.61
CA GLY A 104 -10.55 -15.75 -11.22
C GLY A 104 -9.43 -16.44 -10.48
N GLN A 105 -8.24 -16.56 -11.08
CA GLN A 105 -7.16 -17.36 -10.51
C GLN A 105 -6.64 -16.77 -9.20
N LEU A 106 -6.59 -15.44 -9.09
CA LEU A 106 -6.20 -14.80 -7.84
C LEU A 106 -7.29 -15.00 -6.78
N THR A 107 -8.55 -14.87 -7.16
CA THR A 107 -9.70 -15.11 -6.26
C THR A 107 -9.70 -16.53 -5.73
N ASP A 108 -9.54 -17.51 -6.62
CA ASP A 108 -9.52 -18.94 -6.27
C ASP A 108 -8.33 -19.24 -5.35
N THR A 109 -7.14 -18.70 -5.66
CA THR A 109 -5.95 -18.83 -4.79
C THR A 109 -6.19 -18.27 -3.39
N LEU A 110 -6.84 -17.11 -3.28
CA LEU A 110 -7.14 -16.48 -1.99
C LEU A 110 -8.23 -17.23 -1.21
N ILE A 111 -9.16 -17.91 -1.90
CA ILE A 111 -10.14 -18.81 -1.27
C ILE A 111 -9.44 -20.07 -0.74
N GLU A 112 -8.57 -20.69 -1.53
CA GLU A 112 -7.80 -21.88 -1.13
C GLU A 112 -6.90 -21.59 0.07
N ALA A 113 -6.36 -20.38 0.16
CA ALA A 113 -5.59 -19.90 1.31
C ALA A 113 -6.46 -19.53 2.54
N CYS A 114 -7.78 -19.72 2.48
CA CYS A 114 -8.75 -19.32 3.50
C CYS A 114 -8.73 -17.82 3.83
N ILE A 115 -8.24 -16.99 2.91
CA ILE A 115 -8.20 -15.53 3.06
C ILE A 115 -9.55 -14.93 2.64
N LEU A 116 -10.13 -15.44 1.55
CA LEU A 116 -11.49 -15.14 1.11
C LEU A 116 -12.41 -16.33 1.40
N THR A 117 -13.70 -16.06 1.66
CA THR A 117 -14.70 -17.10 1.86
C THR A 117 -15.28 -17.57 0.53
N GLY A 118 -15.28 -18.88 0.29
CA GLY A 118 -15.84 -19.47 -0.93
C GLY A 118 -17.31 -19.12 -1.15
N ASP A 119 -18.12 -19.09 -0.08
CA ASP A 119 -19.55 -18.75 -0.17
C ASP A 119 -19.82 -17.36 -0.74
N GLU A 120 -18.89 -16.40 -0.53
CA GLU A 120 -19.05 -15.04 -1.01
C GLU A 120 -18.34 -14.77 -2.34
N TRP A 121 -17.20 -15.44 -2.58
CA TRP A 121 -16.28 -15.09 -3.66
C TRP A 121 -16.14 -16.15 -4.76
N SER A 122 -16.68 -17.35 -4.57
CA SER A 122 -16.61 -18.41 -5.60
C SER A 122 -17.23 -17.95 -6.92
N GLY A 123 -16.50 -18.14 -8.01
CA GLY A 123 -16.90 -17.71 -9.35
C GLY A 123 -16.83 -16.20 -9.60
N LYS A 124 -16.46 -15.38 -8.62
CA LYS A 124 -16.28 -13.92 -8.80
C LYS A 124 -14.97 -13.63 -9.54
N ARG A 125 -14.95 -12.50 -10.23
CA ARG A 125 -13.84 -12.04 -11.10
C ARG A 125 -13.54 -10.56 -10.83
N PRO A 126 -13.18 -10.18 -9.60
CA PRO A 126 -13.08 -8.80 -9.22
C PRO A 126 -11.81 -8.12 -9.78
N ARG A 127 -11.83 -6.79 -9.77
CA ARG A 127 -10.62 -5.99 -9.85
C ARG A 127 -10.02 -5.84 -8.46
N TYR A 128 -8.75 -6.21 -8.31
CA TYR A 128 -7.97 -6.01 -7.11
C TYR A 128 -7.23 -4.68 -7.16
N TYR A 129 -7.34 -3.91 -6.08
CA TYR A 129 -6.56 -2.72 -5.77
C TYR A 129 -5.64 -3.06 -4.61
N LEU A 130 -4.34 -3.06 -4.87
CA LEU A 130 -3.31 -3.44 -3.92
C LEU A 130 -2.54 -2.18 -3.54
N GLU A 131 -2.64 -1.82 -2.28
CA GLU A 131 -1.88 -0.73 -1.67
C GLU A 131 -0.69 -1.32 -0.91
N VAL A 132 0.50 -0.76 -1.07
CA VAL A 132 1.71 -1.22 -0.39
C VAL A 132 2.09 -0.23 0.69
N LYS A 133 2.15 -0.69 1.93
CA LYS A 133 2.55 0.14 3.08
C LYS A 133 3.78 -0.43 3.72
N THR A 134 4.74 0.44 4.05
CA THR A 134 6.03 0.01 4.57
C THR A 134 6.42 0.71 5.84
N THR A 135 7.06 -0.04 6.74
CA THR A 135 7.66 0.50 7.95
C THR A 135 9.02 -0.09 8.24
N THR A 136 9.89 0.76 8.79
CA THR A 136 11.22 0.34 9.26
C THR A 136 11.13 -0.45 10.57
N GLY A 137 10.10 -0.18 11.38
CA GLY A 137 9.79 -0.86 12.65
C GLY A 137 8.93 -2.11 12.53
N PRO A 138 8.46 -2.66 13.67
CA PRO A 138 7.64 -3.86 13.75
C PRO A 138 6.23 -3.66 13.15
N CYS A 139 5.42 -4.72 13.14
CA CYS A 139 4.08 -4.71 12.54
C CYS A 139 3.12 -3.70 13.21
N GLU A 140 3.31 -3.45 14.50
CA GLU A 140 2.48 -2.54 15.31
C GLU A 140 2.78 -1.07 15.03
N THR A 141 3.85 -0.78 14.29
CA THR A 141 4.14 0.58 13.86
C THR A 141 2.96 1.12 13.05
N PRO A 142 2.35 2.25 13.45
CA PRO A 142 1.28 2.87 12.68
C PRO A 142 1.72 3.13 11.26
N PHE A 143 0.78 2.98 10.33
CA PHE A 143 0.96 3.44 8.98
C PHE A 143 -0.15 4.37 8.59
N TYR A 144 0.17 5.14 7.58
CA TYR A 144 -0.70 6.18 7.11
C TYR A 144 -1.41 5.72 5.84
N MET A 145 -2.51 6.40 5.55
CA MET A 145 -3.36 6.15 4.41
C MET A 145 -3.90 7.50 3.98
N SER A 146 -3.74 7.82 2.70
CA SER A 146 -4.24 9.09 2.17
C SER A 146 -5.78 9.14 2.22
N GLY A 147 -6.34 10.35 2.20
CA GLY A 147 -7.79 10.51 2.15
C GLY A 147 -8.44 9.87 0.91
N ASN A 148 -7.71 9.81 -0.21
CA ASN A 148 -8.20 9.16 -1.44
C ASN A 148 -8.25 7.64 -1.28
N GLN A 149 -7.21 7.04 -0.69
CA GLN A 149 -7.15 5.62 -0.38
C GLN A 149 -8.26 5.22 0.60
N TYR A 150 -8.48 6.04 1.64
CA TYR A 150 -9.55 5.82 2.61
C TYR A 150 -10.94 5.85 1.94
N ARG A 151 -11.22 6.85 1.10
CA ARG A 151 -12.50 6.94 0.36
C ARG A 151 -12.68 5.78 -0.62
N LEU A 152 -11.62 5.36 -1.31
CA LEU A 152 -11.65 4.23 -2.23
C LEU A 152 -11.98 2.93 -1.50
N MET A 153 -11.30 2.68 -0.38
CA MET A 153 -11.56 1.55 0.51
C MET A 153 -13.01 1.54 1.00
N GLU A 154 -13.54 2.69 1.46
CA GLU A 154 -14.94 2.79 1.89
C GLU A 154 -15.94 2.53 0.76
N ARG A 155 -15.69 3.08 -0.44
CA ARG A 155 -16.54 2.85 -1.61
C ARG A 155 -16.61 1.35 -1.95
N ILE A 156 -15.45 0.69 -2.02
CA ILE A 156 -15.35 -0.73 -2.38
C ILE A 156 -16.07 -1.59 -1.33
N HIS A 157 -15.86 -1.31 -0.04
CA HIS A 157 -16.49 -2.06 1.04
C HIS A 157 -18.02 -2.02 1.02
N HIS A 158 -18.61 -0.86 0.70
CA HIS A 158 -20.07 -0.71 0.60
C HIS A 158 -20.65 -1.24 -0.71
N ASN A 159 -19.81 -1.56 -1.70
CA ASN A 159 -20.28 -2.14 -2.95
C ASN A 159 -20.59 -3.64 -2.76
N GLN A 160 -21.85 -4.00 -2.95
CA GLN A 160 -22.34 -5.37 -2.75
C GLN A 160 -22.12 -6.29 -3.96
N ASP A 161 -21.78 -5.75 -5.13
CA ASP A 161 -21.62 -6.55 -6.36
C ASP A 161 -20.40 -7.49 -6.33
N ARG A 162 -19.46 -7.25 -5.40
CA ARG A 162 -18.17 -7.95 -5.26
C ARG A 162 -17.35 -7.89 -6.56
N SER A 163 -17.46 -6.78 -7.29
CA SER A 163 -16.69 -6.50 -8.50
C SER A 163 -15.30 -5.94 -8.20
N GLU A 164 -15.03 -5.53 -6.98
CA GLU A 164 -13.78 -4.92 -6.56
C GLU A 164 -13.31 -5.47 -5.20
N VAL A 165 -12.00 -5.57 -5.01
CA VAL A 165 -11.35 -5.92 -3.75
C VAL A 165 -10.28 -4.87 -3.46
N TYR A 166 -10.32 -4.28 -2.27
CA TYR A 166 -9.24 -3.43 -1.77
C TYR A 166 -8.43 -4.19 -0.74
N MET A 167 -7.11 -4.21 -0.90
CA MET A 167 -6.20 -4.87 0.03
C MET A 167 -4.94 -4.05 0.27
N VAL A 168 -4.43 -4.12 1.50
CA VAL A 168 -3.15 -3.52 1.88
C VAL A 168 -2.13 -4.62 2.10
N PHE A 169 -1.05 -4.60 1.33
CA PHE A 169 0.16 -5.36 1.59
C PHE A 169 1.05 -4.56 2.53
N ARG A 170 1.23 -5.05 3.74
CA ARG A 170 2.10 -4.43 4.72
C ARG A 170 3.43 -5.17 4.79
N VAL A 171 4.51 -4.47 4.46
CA VAL A 171 5.89 -4.94 4.70
C VAL A 171 6.51 -4.17 5.87
N TYR A 172 7.08 -4.88 6.84
CA TYR A 172 7.65 -4.29 8.06
C TYR A 172 9.02 -4.90 8.37
N PHE A 173 9.75 -4.28 9.29
CA PHE A 173 11.18 -4.56 9.56
C PHE A 173 12.08 -4.38 8.34
N LEU A 174 11.79 -3.39 7.49
CA LEU A 174 12.49 -3.20 6.21
C LEU A 174 14.02 -3.01 6.38
N LEU A 175 14.47 -2.37 7.46
CA LEU A 175 15.89 -2.14 7.72
C LEU A 175 16.57 -3.30 8.47
N ASP A 176 15.79 -4.28 8.96
CA ASP A 176 16.31 -5.46 9.64
C ASP A 176 16.49 -6.60 8.63
N SER A 177 17.69 -6.68 8.10
CA SER A 177 18.01 -7.54 6.95
C SER A 177 17.88 -9.05 7.18
N GLY A 178 17.59 -9.50 8.41
CA GLY A 178 17.25 -10.89 8.72
C GLY A 178 15.76 -11.14 8.99
N ARG A 179 14.93 -10.09 9.00
CA ARG A 179 13.56 -10.16 9.57
C ARG A 179 12.50 -9.39 8.78
N ILE A 180 12.75 -9.07 7.51
CA ILE A 180 11.71 -8.50 6.65
C ILE A 180 10.51 -9.43 6.65
N ASN A 181 9.39 -8.93 7.13
CA ASN A 181 8.15 -9.67 7.25
C ASN A 181 7.04 -8.95 6.51
N HIS A 182 5.97 -9.67 6.22
CA HIS A 182 4.81 -9.12 5.53
C HIS A 182 3.51 -9.71 6.07
N CYS A 183 2.45 -8.93 5.97
CA CYS A 183 1.08 -9.37 6.18
C CYS A 183 0.15 -8.68 5.19
N VAL A 184 -1.06 -9.20 5.06
CA VAL A 184 -2.05 -8.71 4.11
C VAL A 184 -3.35 -8.39 4.84
N TYR A 185 -3.87 -7.19 4.63
CA TYR A 185 -5.17 -6.77 5.13
C TYR A 185 -6.16 -6.70 3.97
N ILE A 186 -7.00 -7.72 3.85
CA ILE A 186 -8.12 -7.71 2.88
C ILE A 186 -9.30 -6.97 3.50
N ASP A 187 -9.90 -6.08 2.71
CA ASP A 187 -11.01 -5.23 3.15
C ASP A 187 -10.70 -4.51 4.48
N PRO A 188 -9.75 -3.55 4.48
CA PRO A 188 -9.33 -2.88 5.71
C PRO A 188 -10.48 -2.13 6.41
N LYS A 189 -11.56 -1.78 5.68
CA LYS A 189 -12.77 -1.20 6.27
C LYS A 189 -13.54 -2.22 7.11
N LYS A 190 -13.72 -3.46 6.63
CA LYS A 190 -14.28 -4.55 7.43
C LYS A 190 -13.44 -4.85 8.67
N LEU A 191 -12.11 -4.80 8.56
CA LEU A 191 -11.20 -4.96 9.69
C LEU A 191 -11.34 -3.80 10.70
N LYS A 192 -11.52 -2.57 10.22
CA LYS A 192 -11.84 -1.40 11.06
C LYS A 192 -13.15 -1.60 11.82
N ASP A 193 -14.20 -2.04 11.14
CA ASP A 193 -15.53 -2.23 11.75
C ASP A 193 -15.54 -3.35 12.80
N LYS A 194 -14.66 -4.34 12.64
CA LYS A 194 -14.40 -5.39 13.64
C LYS A 194 -13.44 -4.97 14.77
N GLY A 195 -12.87 -3.77 14.71
CA GLY A 195 -11.87 -3.30 15.67
C GLY A 195 -10.50 -3.99 15.54
N GLN A 196 -10.24 -4.69 14.43
CA GLN A 196 -8.95 -5.35 14.15
C GLN A 196 -7.90 -4.39 13.57
N LEU A 197 -8.35 -3.30 12.94
CA LEU A 197 -7.51 -2.16 12.58
C LEU A 197 -8.05 -0.89 13.24
N ILE A 198 -7.18 -0.12 13.87
CA ILE A 198 -7.54 1.14 14.54
C ILE A 198 -7.15 2.29 13.62
N PHE A 199 -8.15 3.03 13.15
CA PHE A 199 -7.96 4.22 12.33
C PHE A 199 -8.07 5.46 13.22
N SER A 200 -6.94 6.11 13.49
CA SER A 200 -6.88 7.35 14.26
C SER A 200 -6.80 8.56 13.32
N GLY A 201 -7.92 9.27 13.13
CA GLY A 201 -7.92 10.53 12.38
C GLY A 201 -9.28 11.02 11.89
N THR A 202 -9.62 12.26 12.23
CA THR A 202 -10.46 13.18 11.46
C THR A 202 -10.11 14.59 11.93
N ALA A 203 -9.32 15.34 11.18
CA ALA A 203 -9.16 16.78 11.45
C ALA A 203 -10.14 17.55 10.58
N TRP A 204 -11.42 17.48 10.91
CA TRP A 204 -12.40 18.45 10.40
C TRP A 204 -12.93 19.25 11.58
N SER A 205 -12.48 20.50 11.68
CA SER A 205 -13.11 21.50 12.54
C SER A 205 -14.02 22.35 11.67
N VAL A 206 -15.31 22.38 12.01
CA VAL A 206 -16.35 23.14 11.33
C VAL A 206 -16.88 24.18 12.32
N ILE A 207 -16.89 25.45 11.93
CA ILE A 207 -17.43 26.55 12.73
C ILE A 207 -18.55 27.22 11.92
N PRO A 208 -19.78 27.37 12.45
CA PRO A 208 -20.86 28.09 11.76
C PRO A 208 -20.54 29.59 11.62
N GLU A 209 -21.00 30.22 10.54
CA GLU A 209 -21.04 31.68 10.44
C GLU A 209 -22.13 32.19 11.39
N ALA A 210 -21.80 33.14 12.27
CA ALA A 210 -22.77 33.74 13.16
C ALA A 210 -23.83 34.43 12.30
N VAL A 211 -25.09 34.00 12.45
CA VAL A 211 -26.24 34.67 11.83
C VAL A 211 -26.25 36.10 12.36
N GLY A 212 -25.95 37.07 11.49
CA GLY A 212 -26.09 38.49 11.81
C GLY A 212 -27.53 38.77 12.23
N GLU A 213 -27.70 39.38 13.39
CA GLU A 213 -28.99 39.91 13.84
C GLU A 213 -29.51 40.90 12.79
N LEU A 214 -30.71 40.64 12.26
CA LEU A 214 -31.49 41.59 11.44
C LEU A 214 -32.08 42.69 12.31
#